data_AF-A0A926W367-F1
#
_entry.id   AF-A0A926W367-F1
#
_cell.length_a   1.000
_cell.length_b   1.000
_cell.length_c   1.000
_cell.angle_alpha   90.00
_cell.angle_beta   90.00
_cell.angle_gamma   90.00
#
_symmetry.space_group_name_H-M   'P 1'
#
loop_
_entity.id
_entity.type
_entity.pdbx_description
1 polymer ?
#
loop_
_entity_poly.entity_id
_entity_poly.type
_entity_poly.pdbx_seq_one_letter_code
_entity_poly.pdbx_strand_id
1 'polypeptide(L)'
;MTSQLNRDLEQLQTKEATLFDRTFRDSKGNIVIAQMPNLPVLVGLTAAFLQFVLPTGNLQTAAALVAFGALFTWAWQELFEGVNYFRRALGLISLVGVIALGFSFVGV
;
A
#
# COMPACT_ATOMS: atom_id res chain seq x y z
N MET A 1 9.11 -34.35 -33.90
CA MET A 1 9.49 -32.93 -33.71
C MET A 1 8.33 -32.05 -33.25
N THR A 2 7.11 -32.21 -33.77
CA THR A 2 5.90 -31.44 -33.38
C THR A 2 5.46 -31.64 -31.92
N SER A 3 5.59 -32.85 -31.36
CA SER A 3 5.20 -33.15 -29.96
C SER A 3 6.07 -32.46 -28.88
N GLN A 4 7.33 -32.13 -29.21
CA GLN A 4 8.20 -31.40 -28.30
C GLN A 4 7.82 -29.92 -28.29
N LEU A 5 7.70 -29.32 -29.48
CA LEU A 5 7.24 -27.94 -29.66
C LEU A 5 5.88 -27.68 -28.99
N ASN A 6 4.91 -28.61 -29.12
CA ASN A 6 3.59 -28.45 -28.50
C ASN A 6 3.66 -28.53 -26.97
N ARG A 7 4.54 -29.37 -26.41
CA ARG A 7 4.81 -29.41 -24.97
C ARG A 7 5.50 -28.15 -24.49
N ASP A 8 6.46 -27.62 -25.25
CA ASP A 8 7.16 -26.39 -24.91
C ASP A 8 6.19 -25.19 -24.94
N LEU A 9 5.26 -25.14 -25.90
CA LEU A 9 4.20 -24.13 -25.96
C LEU A 9 3.18 -24.27 -24.82
N GLU A 10 2.79 -25.50 -24.46
CA GLU A 10 1.98 -25.76 -23.27
C GLU A 10 2.72 -25.37 -21.98
N GLN A 11 4.04 -25.62 -21.87
CA GLN A 11 4.87 -25.19 -20.74
C GLN A 11 5.02 -23.66 -20.66
N LEU A 12 5.07 -22.98 -21.81
CA LEU A 12 5.08 -21.51 -21.87
C LEU A 12 3.72 -20.90 -21.51
N GLN A 13 2.61 -21.56 -21.86
CA GLN A 13 1.27 -21.15 -21.43
C GLN A 13 0.98 -21.49 -19.95
N THR A 14 1.52 -22.60 -19.44
CA THR A 14 1.28 -23.09 -18.06
C THR A 14 2.26 -22.56 -17.03
N LYS A 15 3.21 -21.71 -17.42
CA LYS A 15 3.94 -20.85 -16.48
C LYS A 15 3.01 -19.75 -15.96
N GLU A 16 1.90 -20.17 -15.37
CA GLU A 16 0.96 -19.41 -14.57
C GLU A 16 1.77 -18.55 -13.61
N ALA A 17 1.55 -17.23 -13.68
CA ALA A 17 2.15 -16.29 -12.75
C ALA A 17 1.82 -16.75 -11.32
N THR A 18 2.83 -17.32 -10.66
CA THR A 18 2.70 -17.96 -9.35
C THR A 18 2.14 -16.92 -8.37
N LEU A 19 1.46 -17.34 -7.30
CA LEU A 19 0.96 -16.39 -6.29
C LEU A 19 2.08 -15.47 -5.78
N PHE A 20 3.30 -16.00 -5.68
CA PHE A 20 4.51 -15.22 -5.38
C PHE A 20 4.79 -14.12 -6.42
N ASP A 21 4.66 -14.44 -7.71
CA ASP A 21 4.82 -13.49 -8.81
C ASP A 21 3.78 -12.38 -8.72
N ARG A 22 2.52 -12.69 -8.42
CA ARG A 22 1.48 -11.66 -8.29
C ARG A 22 1.60 -10.84 -7.01
N THR A 23 2.17 -11.41 -5.94
CA THR A 23 2.36 -10.70 -4.67
C THR A 23 3.54 -9.76 -4.71
N PHE A 24 4.66 -10.17 -5.32
CA PHE A 24 5.90 -9.43 -5.26
C PHE A 24 6.35 -8.87 -6.60
N ARG A 25 5.76 -9.24 -7.73
CA ARG A 25 6.15 -8.71 -9.03
C ARG A 25 5.13 -7.77 -9.65
N ASP A 26 5.63 -6.84 -10.46
CA ASP A 26 4.82 -5.99 -11.32
C ASP A 26 4.39 -6.71 -12.61
N SER A 27 3.58 -6.03 -13.43
CA SER A 27 3.12 -6.53 -14.74
C SER A 27 4.24 -6.75 -15.77
N LYS A 28 5.48 -6.34 -15.47
CA LYS A 28 6.68 -6.53 -16.28
C LYS A 28 7.59 -7.65 -15.73
N GLY A 29 7.19 -8.31 -14.63
CA GLY A 29 7.94 -9.41 -14.01
C GLY A 29 9.10 -8.97 -13.12
N ASN A 30 9.15 -7.70 -12.69
CA ASN A 30 10.18 -7.22 -11.75
C ASN A 30 9.70 -7.41 -10.31
N ILE A 31 10.57 -7.87 -9.41
CA ILE A 31 10.24 -7.90 -7.97
C ILE A 31 10.20 -6.46 -7.44
N VAL A 32 9.00 -6.01 -7.08
CA VAL A 32 8.70 -4.68 -6.59
C VAL A 32 8.25 -4.78 -5.13
N ILE A 33 9.22 -4.63 -4.23
CA ILE A 33 8.98 -4.55 -2.79
C ILE A 33 8.99 -3.10 -2.32
N ALA A 34 9.83 -2.26 -2.91
CA ALA A 34 9.95 -0.83 -2.59
C ALA A 34 9.89 0.00 -3.87
N GLN A 35 8.80 0.74 -4.06
CA GLN A 35 8.73 1.83 -5.03
C GLN A 35 8.97 3.16 -4.33
N MET A 36 9.21 4.20 -5.13
CA MET A 36 9.28 5.57 -4.63
C MET A 36 7.96 5.93 -3.92
N PRO A 37 8.03 6.44 -2.68
CA PRO A 37 6.84 6.67 -1.86
C PRO A 37 5.92 7.74 -2.47
N ASN A 38 4.62 7.49 -2.39
CA ASN A 38 3.60 8.38 -2.91
C ASN A 38 3.54 9.66 -2.05
N LEU A 39 3.20 10.80 -2.68
CA LEU A 39 3.04 12.08 -1.97
C LEU A 39 2.14 11.99 -0.72
N PRO A 40 0.98 11.29 -0.73
CA PRO A 40 0.12 11.22 0.44
C PRO A 40 0.77 10.55 1.65
N VAL A 41 1.60 9.52 1.46
CA VAL A 41 2.30 8.89 2.59
C VAL A 41 3.38 9.81 3.16
N LEU A 42 4.09 10.55 2.32
CA LEU A 42 5.08 11.52 2.78
C LEU A 42 4.42 12.63 3.61
N VAL A 43 3.30 13.18 3.13
CA VAL A 43 2.52 14.19 3.86
C VAL A 43 1.97 13.61 5.17
N GLY A 44 1.42 12.38 5.12
CA GLY A 44 0.88 11.72 6.30
C GLY A 44 1.93 11.45 7.38
N LEU A 45 3.08 10.90 7.00
CA LEU A 45 4.18 10.61 7.92
C LEU A 45 4.81 11.88 8.49
N THR A 46 5.01 12.93 7.66
CA THR A 46 5.54 14.21 8.14
C THR A 46 4.57 14.90 9.10
N ALA A 47 3.27 14.90 8.81
CA ALA A 47 2.25 15.43 9.71
C ALA A 47 2.16 14.65 11.02
N ALA A 48 2.25 13.31 10.98
CA ALA A 48 2.29 12.46 12.17
C ALA A 48 3.54 12.75 13.02
N PHE A 49 4.69 12.95 12.39
CA PHE A 49 5.92 13.33 13.08
C PHE A 49 5.80 14.73 13.71
N LEU A 50 5.19 15.69 13.01
CA LEU A 50 4.89 17.02 13.55
C LEU A 50 3.95 16.93 14.76
N GLN A 51 2.90 16.13 14.69
CA GLN A 51 1.99 15.90 15.82
C GLN A 51 2.74 15.39 17.07
N PHE A 52 3.75 14.53 16.90
CA PHE A 52 4.52 13.97 18.00
C PHE A 52 5.38 15.01 18.74
N VAL A 53 5.92 16.00 18.03
CA VAL A 53 6.76 17.06 18.62
C VAL A 53 5.97 18.29 19.08
N LEU A 54 4.72 18.44 18.62
CA LEU A 54 3.86 19.57 18.98
C LEU A 54 3.26 19.41 20.38
N PRO A 55 3.15 20.52 21.16
CA PRO A 55 2.48 20.50 22.45
C PRO A 55 0.98 20.25 22.30
N THR A 56 0.38 19.64 23.32
CA THR A 56 -1.05 19.33 23.35
C THR A 56 -1.89 20.59 23.14
N GLY A 57 -2.76 20.58 22.13
CA GLY A 57 -3.62 21.71 21.79
C GLY A 57 -4.09 21.69 20.34
N ASN A 58 -4.71 22.78 19.90
CA ASN A 58 -5.37 22.87 18.59
C ASN A 58 -4.44 22.58 17.40
N LEU A 59 -3.16 22.98 17.49
CA LEU A 59 -2.17 22.72 16.44
C LEU A 59 -1.82 21.24 16.34
N GLN A 60 -1.72 20.54 17.47
CA GLN A 60 -1.53 19.09 17.49
C GLN A 60 -2.74 18.38 16.86
N THR A 61 -3.95 18.80 17.19
CA THR A 61 -5.18 18.25 16.61
C THR A 61 -5.25 18.47 15.10
N ALA A 62 -4.88 19.67 14.63
CA ALA A 62 -4.82 19.96 13.19
C ALA A 62 -3.78 19.06 12.48
N ALA A 63 -2.59 18.90 13.04
CA ALA A 63 -1.58 17.98 12.52
C ALA A 63 -2.07 16.53 12.49
N ALA A 64 -2.78 16.09 13.53
CA ALA A 64 -3.38 14.76 13.61
C ALA A 64 -4.44 14.54 12.51
N LEU A 65 -5.31 15.54 12.26
CA LEU A 65 -6.32 15.48 11.20
C LEU A 65 -5.67 15.41 9.81
N VAL A 66 -4.61 16.18 9.57
CA VAL A 66 -3.85 16.13 8.31
C VAL A 66 -3.18 14.77 8.15
N ALA A 67 -2.54 14.25 9.20
CA ALA A 67 -1.92 12.93 9.20
C ALA A 67 -2.96 11.85 8.88
N PHE A 68 -4.10 11.86 9.56
CA PHE A 68 -5.21 10.94 9.33
C PHE A 68 -5.69 11.00 7.88
N GLY A 69 -6.03 12.19 7.37
CA GLY A 69 -6.55 12.36 6.01
C GLY A 69 -5.55 11.90 4.95
N ALA A 70 -4.28 12.28 5.07
CA ALA A 70 -3.25 11.92 4.10
C ALA A 70 -2.93 10.42 4.12
N LEU A 71 -2.82 9.80 5.31
CA LEU A 71 -2.58 8.36 5.45
C LEU A 71 -3.80 7.54 5.00
N PHE A 72 -5.02 8.03 5.24
CA PHE A 72 -6.24 7.42 4.74
C PHE A 72 -6.27 7.44 3.21
N THR A 73 -6.01 8.60 2.58
CA THR A 73 -5.95 8.72 1.12
C THR A 73 -4.87 7.81 0.54
N TRP A 74 -3.69 7.76 1.16
CA TRP A 74 -2.65 6.83 0.73
C TRP A 74 -3.11 5.37 0.81
N ALA A 75 -3.64 4.95 1.96
CA ALA A 75 -4.07 3.58 2.18
C ALA A 75 -5.18 3.15 1.21
N TRP A 76 -6.12 4.05 0.91
CA TRP A 76 -7.14 3.86 -0.12
C TRP A 76 -6.51 3.66 -1.51
N GLN A 77 -5.59 4.55 -1.91
CA GLN A 77 -4.90 4.43 -3.20
C GLN A 77 -4.12 3.11 -3.30
N GLU A 78 -3.39 2.71 -2.27
CA GLU A 78 -2.66 1.44 -2.25
C GLU A 78 -3.60 0.23 -2.37
N LEU A 79 -4.77 0.28 -1.72
CA LEU A 79 -5.76 -0.81 -1.75
C LEU A 79 -6.34 -1.04 -3.15
N PHE A 80 -6.70 0.05 -3.85
CA PHE A 80 -7.36 -0.06 -5.16
C PHE A 80 -6.38 -0.01 -6.34
N GLU A 81 -5.38 0.85 -6.28
CA GLU A 81 -4.41 1.13 -7.34
C GLU A 81 -3.05 0.46 -7.13
N GLY A 82 -2.86 -0.29 -6.03
CA GLY A 82 -1.63 -1.03 -5.77
C GLY A 82 -1.27 -2.00 -6.89
N VAL A 83 -0.03 -1.92 -7.36
CA VAL A 83 0.47 -2.69 -8.53
C VAL A 83 0.62 -4.19 -8.28
N ASN A 84 0.65 -4.62 -7.01
CA ASN A 84 0.78 -6.01 -6.61
C ASN A 84 -0.04 -6.28 -5.33
N TYR A 85 -0.28 -7.55 -5.00
CA TYR A 85 -1.07 -7.89 -3.81
C TYR A 85 -0.40 -7.47 -2.50
N PHE A 86 0.93 -7.37 -2.47
CA PHE A 86 1.65 -6.87 -1.29
C PHE A 86 1.26 -5.42 -0.97
N ARG A 87 1.31 -4.53 -1.96
CA ARG A 87 0.90 -3.12 -1.81
C ARG A 87 -0.57 -2.98 -1.45
N ARG A 88 -1.45 -3.77 -2.09
CA ARG A 88 -2.88 -3.80 -1.76
C ARG A 88 -3.14 -4.24 -0.32
N ALA A 89 -2.40 -5.24 0.15
CA ALA A 89 -2.48 -5.70 1.53
C ALA A 89 -1.97 -4.63 2.51
N LEU A 90 -0.87 -3.93 2.19
CA LEU A 90 -0.39 -2.79 2.98
C LEU A 90 -1.45 -1.68 3.04
N GLY A 91 -2.09 -1.35 1.91
CA GLY A 91 -3.21 -0.43 1.84
C GLY A 91 -4.36 -0.84 2.76
N LEU A 92 -4.78 -2.11 2.70
CA LEU A 92 -5.85 -2.63 3.56
C LEU A 92 -5.50 -2.53 5.06
N ILE A 93 -4.32 -3.02 5.45
CA ILE A 93 -3.86 -3.02 6.84
C ILE A 93 -3.78 -1.59 7.37
N SER A 94 -3.22 -0.68 6.56
CA SER A 94 -3.06 0.72 6.94
C SER A 94 -4.41 1.42 7.03
N LEU A 95 -5.35 1.14 6.12
CA LEU A 95 -6.69 1.71 6.15
C LEU A 95 -7.43 1.30 7.43
N VAL A 96 -7.40 0.01 7.77
CA VAL A 96 -7.98 -0.50 9.02
C VAL A 96 -7.30 0.14 10.24
N GLY A 97 -5.97 0.22 10.24
CA GLY A 97 -5.21 0.81 11.34
C GLY A 97 -5.53 2.30 11.55
N VAL A 98 -5.54 3.08 10.47
CA VAL A 98 -5.86 4.51 10.52
C VAL A 98 -7.31 4.74 10.96
N ILE A 99 -8.27 3.94 10.50
CA ILE A 99 -9.66 4.01 10.95
C ILE A 99 -9.78 3.69 12.44
N ALA A 100 -9.18 2.58 12.92
CA ALA A 100 -9.24 2.16 14.32
C ALA A 100 -8.58 3.20 15.26
N LEU A 101 -7.43 3.74 14.86
CA LEU A 101 -6.75 4.80 15.60
C LEU A 101 -7.56 6.10 15.55
N GLY A 102 -8.12 6.46 14.40
CA GLY A 102 -8.97 7.63 14.22
C GLY A 102 -10.19 7.63 15.14
N PHE A 103 -10.86 6.48 15.30
CA PHE A 103 -11.95 6.32 16.27
C PHE A 103 -11.52 6.64 17.69
N SER A 104 -10.33 6.17 18.09
CA SER A 104 -9.77 6.41 19.42
C SER A 104 -9.45 7.89 19.66
N PHE A 105 -9.05 8.63 18.62
CA PHE A 105 -8.74 10.06 18.71
C PHE A 105 -9.98 10.97 18.68
N VAL A 106 -11.05 10.55 17.99
CA VAL A 106 -12.28 11.36 17.83
C VAL A 106 -13.25 11.18 19.01
N GLY A 107 -13.04 10.20 19.89
CA GLY A 107 -13.80 10.08 21.14
C GLY A 107 -15.27 9.73 20.92
N VAL A 108 -15.55 8.75 20.06
CA VAL A 108 -16.85 8.09 19.91
C VAL A 108 -16.81 6.73 20.59
#